data_AF-A0A920BL48-F1
#
_entry.id   AF-A0A920BL48-F1
#
_cell.length_a   1.000
_cell.length_b   1.000
_cell.length_c   1.000
_cell.angle_alpha   90.00
_cell.angle_beta   90.00
_cell.angle_gamma   90.00
#
_symmetry.space_group_name_H-M   'P 1'
#
loop_
_entity.id
_entity.type
_entity.pdbx_description
1 polymer ?
#
loop_
_entity_poly.entity_id
_entity_poly.type
_entity_poly.pdbx_seq_one_letter_code
_entity_poly.pdbx_strand_id
1 'polypeptide(L)'
;MSEFFTVSVLIATFASGVRLATPYLLAALGETLGQRSGVLNLGVDGVMLLSSFFAYWTVLESGSRLLGVIIGILVGLIMGAIYAVATLIFKADQGISGIGIFLFGLGFSELLFLNKLGPLGPSHRLEKQRFHFLGIFHTLEIFCLTILSLFI
;
A
#
# COMPACT_ATOMS: atom_id res chain seq x y z
N MET A 1 -12.80 -30.68 -6.42
CA MET A 1 -12.45 -29.56 -7.33
C MET A 1 -13.58 -28.57 -7.57
N SER A 2 -14.86 -28.93 -7.35
CA SER A 2 -16.01 -28.01 -7.47
C SER A 2 -16.12 -26.93 -6.37
N GLU A 3 -15.58 -27.19 -5.17
CA GLU A 3 -15.67 -26.27 -4.01
C GLU A 3 -14.98 -24.90 -4.23
N PHE A 4 -14.01 -24.81 -5.15
CA PHE A 4 -13.30 -23.56 -5.46
C PHE A 4 -14.17 -22.56 -6.25
N PHE A 5 -15.11 -23.04 -7.07
CA PHE A 5 -15.98 -22.20 -7.90
C PHE A 5 -17.34 -21.96 -7.23
N THR A 6 -17.36 -21.92 -5.91
CA THR A 6 -18.57 -21.55 -5.17
C THR A 6 -18.92 -20.08 -5.45
N VAL A 7 -20.22 -19.79 -5.58
CA VAL A 7 -20.74 -18.43 -5.84
C VAL A 7 -20.18 -17.40 -4.84
N SER A 8 -19.98 -17.78 -3.58
CA SER A 8 -19.39 -16.94 -2.54
C SER A 8 -17.93 -16.55 -2.83
N VAL A 9 -17.10 -17.51 -3.24
CA VAL A 9 -15.69 -17.27 -3.60
C VAL A 9 -15.63 -16.33 -4.80
N LEU A 10 -16.47 -16.57 -5.81
CA LEU A 10 -16.52 -15.74 -7.01
C LEU A 10 -16.87 -14.28 -6.67
N ILE A 11 -17.93 -14.07 -5.88
CA ILE A 11 -18.34 -12.73 -5.42
C ILE A 11 -17.20 -12.07 -4.61
N ALA A 12 -16.55 -12.81 -3.70
CA ALA A 12 -15.48 -12.28 -2.88
C ALA A 12 -14.26 -11.85 -3.72
N THR A 13 -13.85 -12.66 -4.70
CA THR A 13 -12.72 -12.37 -5.60
C THR A 13 -13.00 -11.18 -6.50
N PHE A 14 -14.20 -11.08 -7.10
CA PHE A 14 -14.53 -9.91 -7.91
C PHE A 14 -14.64 -8.65 -7.05
N ALA A 15 -15.24 -8.75 -5.86
CA ALA A 15 -15.35 -7.62 -4.94
C ALA A 15 -13.96 -7.13 -4.46
N SER A 16 -13.01 -8.03 -4.17
CA SER A 16 -11.64 -7.63 -3.82
C SER A 16 -10.88 -7.08 -5.02
N GLY A 17 -11.04 -7.68 -6.20
CA GLY A 17 -10.43 -7.19 -7.44
C GLY A 17 -10.83 -5.75 -7.76
N VAL A 18 -12.11 -5.41 -7.69
CA VAL A 18 -12.59 -4.04 -7.94
C VAL A 18 -12.04 -3.05 -6.90
N ARG A 19 -11.95 -3.44 -5.63
CA ARG A 19 -11.37 -2.60 -4.56
C ARG A 19 -9.89 -2.33 -4.79
N LEU A 20 -9.12 -3.34 -5.21
CA LEU A 20 -7.69 -3.22 -5.47
C LEU A 20 -7.39 -2.59 -6.84
N ALA A 21 -8.31 -2.60 -7.80
CA ALA A 21 -8.06 -2.05 -9.13
C ALA A 21 -7.67 -0.55 -9.10
N THR A 22 -8.32 0.24 -8.23
CA THR A 22 -8.06 1.68 -8.14
C THR A 22 -6.62 2.02 -7.71
N PRO A 23 -6.08 1.48 -6.60
CA PRO A 23 -4.67 1.59 -6.21
C PRO A 23 -3.70 1.30 -7.34
N TYR A 24 -3.87 0.10 -7.92
CA TYR A 24 -2.94 -0.45 -8.89
C TYR A 24 -3.01 0.32 -10.21
N LEU A 25 -4.16 0.89 -10.58
CA LEU A 25 -4.27 1.79 -11.73
C LEU A 25 -3.46 3.07 -11.53
N LEU A 26 -3.47 3.65 -10.32
CA LEU A 26 -2.68 4.85 -10.02
C LEU A 26 -1.18 4.54 -9.99
N ALA A 27 -0.79 3.40 -9.42
CA ALA A 27 0.58 2.89 -9.51
C ALA A 27 1.01 2.71 -10.97
N ALA A 28 0.18 2.02 -11.77
CA ALA A 28 0.46 1.73 -13.16
C ALA A 28 0.60 3.01 -14.00
N LEU A 29 -0.19 4.05 -13.72
CA LEU A 29 -0.02 5.36 -14.35
C LEU A 29 1.34 5.98 -14.01
N GLY A 30 1.74 5.94 -12.74
CA GLY A 30 3.06 6.41 -12.30
C GLY A 30 4.21 5.63 -12.94
N GLU A 31 4.14 4.30 -12.94
CA GLU A 31 5.12 3.43 -13.58
C GLU A 31 5.16 3.61 -15.10
N THR A 32 4.01 3.86 -15.74
CA THR A 32 3.98 4.18 -17.18
C THR A 32 4.78 5.46 -17.47
N LEU A 33 4.68 6.48 -16.62
CA LEU A 33 5.49 7.70 -16.76
C LEU A 33 6.98 7.41 -16.56
N GLY A 34 7.34 6.57 -15.59
CA GLY A 34 8.71 6.12 -15.36
C GLY A 34 9.29 5.33 -16.55
N GLN A 35 8.52 4.39 -17.10
CA GLN A 35 8.92 3.62 -18.26
C GLN A 35 9.14 4.51 -19.49
N ARG A 36 8.32 5.57 -19.64
CA ARG A 36 8.48 6.56 -20.71
C ARG A 36 9.73 7.42 -20.54
N SER A 37 10.24 7.59 -19.33
CA SER A 37 11.53 8.25 -19.05
C SER A 37 12.72 7.27 -19.04
N GLY A 38 12.50 5.98 -19.31
CA GLY A 38 13.55 4.96 -19.35
C GLY A 38 13.90 4.36 -17.98
N VAL A 39 13.02 4.50 -16.98
CA VAL A 39 13.18 3.96 -15.63
C VAL A 39 12.11 2.90 -15.39
N LEU A 40 12.52 1.64 -15.26
CA LEU A 40 11.63 0.50 -15.01
C LEU A 40 11.68 0.09 -13.53
N ASN A 41 10.66 0.40 -12.75
CA ASN A 41 10.63 0.09 -11.32
C ASN A 41 9.67 -1.06 -10.99
N LEU A 42 10.24 -2.26 -10.83
CA LEU A 42 9.50 -3.45 -10.37
C LEU A 42 9.26 -3.48 -8.85
N GLY A 43 9.76 -2.48 -8.12
CA GLY A 43 9.69 -2.41 -6.66
C GLY A 43 8.43 -1.76 -6.10
N VAL A 44 7.53 -1.27 -6.96
CA VAL A 44 6.41 -0.40 -6.57
C VAL A 44 5.50 -1.06 -5.52
N ASP A 45 5.18 -2.35 -5.69
CA ASP A 45 4.36 -3.11 -4.74
C ASP A 45 4.97 -3.15 -3.32
N GLY A 46 6.31 -3.21 -3.20
CA GLY A 46 6.97 -3.20 -1.89
C GLY A 46 6.94 -1.82 -1.24
N VAL A 47 7.13 -0.77 -2.04
CA VAL A 47 6.99 0.62 -1.57
C VAL A 47 5.58 0.85 -1.04
N MET A 48 4.60 0.31 -1.76
CA MET A 48 3.19 0.41 -1.44
C MET A 48 2.82 -0.28 -0.13
N LEU A 49 3.26 -1.52 0.08
CA LEU A 49 3.11 -2.23 1.37
C LEU A 49 3.72 -1.44 2.55
N LEU A 50 4.92 -0.90 2.36
CA LEU A 50 5.63 -0.19 3.41
C LEU A 50 4.97 1.16 3.76
N SER A 51 4.58 1.93 2.75
CA SER A 51 3.83 3.18 2.92
C SER A 51 2.49 2.95 3.61
N SER A 52 1.78 1.87 3.25
CA SER A 52 0.50 1.51 3.86
C SER A 52 0.64 1.24 5.36
N PHE A 53 1.68 0.50 5.77
CA PHE A 53 1.96 0.26 7.19
C PHE A 53 2.18 1.56 7.97
N PHE A 54 3.07 2.43 7.49
CA PHE A 54 3.38 3.68 8.21
C PHE A 54 2.20 4.65 8.25
N ALA A 55 1.40 4.71 7.19
CA ALA A 55 0.17 5.48 7.17
C ALA A 55 -0.82 4.96 8.22
N TYR A 56 -1.07 3.65 8.25
CA TYR A 56 -1.95 3.01 9.22
C TYR A 56 -1.48 3.20 10.67
N TRP A 57 -0.19 2.93 10.94
CA TRP A 57 0.39 3.09 12.27
C TRP A 57 0.29 4.54 12.76
N THR A 58 0.52 5.52 11.88
CA THR A 58 0.38 6.94 12.22
C THR A 58 -1.07 7.29 12.62
N VAL A 59 -2.07 6.75 11.91
CA VAL A 59 -3.48 6.98 12.26
C VAL A 59 -3.81 6.34 13.61
N LEU A 60 -3.26 5.17 13.92
CA LEU A 60 -3.47 4.52 15.21
C LEU A 60 -2.91 5.32 16.39
N GLU A 61 -1.72 5.89 16.24
CA GLU A 61 -1.06 6.65 17.31
C GLU A 61 -1.63 8.07 17.44
N SER A 62 -1.86 8.76 16.32
CA SER A 62 -2.25 10.17 16.32
C SER A 62 -3.77 10.40 16.32
N GLY A 63 -4.57 9.41 15.90
CA GLY A 63 -5.99 9.56 15.62
C GLY A 63 -6.33 10.44 14.41
N SER A 64 -5.32 11.05 13.76
CA SER A 64 -5.51 11.96 12.62
C SER A 64 -5.31 11.24 11.29
N ARG A 65 -6.38 11.17 10.51
CA ARG A 65 -6.38 10.54 9.18
C ARG A 65 -5.50 11.27 8.18
N LEU A 66 -5.53 12.60 8.20
CA LEU A 66 -4.72 13.44 7.31
C LEU A 66 -3.22 13.26 7.58
N LEU A 67 -2.83 13.08 8.84
CA LEU A 67 -1.43 12.85 9.19
C LEU A 67 -0.93 11.51 8.64
N GLY A 68 -1.76 10.46 8.69
CA GLY A 68 -1.44 9.17 8.08
C GLY A 68 -1.18 9.26 6.58
N VAL A 69 -1.99 10.05 5.85
CA VAL A 69 -1.79 10.30 4.41
C VAL A 69 -0.44 10.96 4.14
N ILE A 70 -0.10 12.01 4.88
CA ILE A 70 1.15 12.75 4.70
C ILE A 70 2.36 11.83 4.94
N ILE A 71 2.32 11.04 6.02
CA ILE A 71 3.40 10.10 6.33
C ILE A 71 3.53 9.01 5.26
N GLY A 72 2.42 8.46 4.76
CA GLY A 72 2.44 7.47 3.67
C GLY A 72 3.10 8.00 2.39
N ILE A 73 2.76 9.24 1.99
CA ILE A 73 3.38 9.93 0.85
C ILE A 73 4.88 10.12 1.09
N LEU A 74 5.27 10.55 2.30
CA LEU A 74 6.67 10.80 2.63
C LEU A 74 7.51 9.52 2.56
N VAL A 75 6.99 8.40 3.07
CA VAL A 75 7.66 7.08 2.98
C VAL A 75 7.83 6.66 1.52
N GLY A 76 6.80 6.84 0.68
CA GLY A 76 6.86 6.53 -0.74
C GLY A 76 7.93 7.35 -1.48
N LEU A 77 8.00 8.65 -1.19
CA LEU A 77 9.03 9.55 -1.73
C LEU A 77 10.44 9.13 -1.31
N ILE A 78 10.63 8.75 -0.05
CA ILE A 78 11.93 8.29 0.47
C ILE A 78 12.35 7.01 -0.25
N MET A 79 11.45 6.04 -0.39
CA MET A 79 11.75 4.78 -1.09
C MET A 79 12.05 5.00 -2.57
N GLY A 80 11.29 5.87 -3.24
CA GLY A 80 11.55 6.27 -4.63
C GLY A 80 12.92 6.96 -4.79
N ALA A 81 13.30 7.81 -3.83
CA ALA A 81 14.62 8.43 -3.82
C ALA A 81 15.76 7.41 -3.62
N ILE A 82 15.57 6.42 -2.72
CA ILE A 82 16.53 5.32 -2.53
C ILE A 82 16.71 4.54 -3.83
N TYR A 83 15.60 4.20 -4.51
CA TYR A 83 15.65 3.51 -5.80
C TYR A 83 16.34 4.34 -6.89
N ALA A 84 16.05 5.64 -6.96
CA ALA A 84 16.71 6.56 -7.89
C ALA A 84 18.22 6.66 -7.63
N VAL A 85 18.66 6.72 -6.36
CA VAL A 85 20.08 6.69 -6.01
C VAL A 85 20.73 5.38 -6.46
N ALA A 86 20.09 4.24 -6.19
CA ALA A 86 20.62 2.93 -6.58
C ALA A 86 20.81 2.80 -8.10
N THR A 87 19.84 3.24 -8.88
CA THR A 87 19.84 3.06 -10.34
C THR A 87 20.57 4.16 -11.09
N LEU A 88 20.49 5.41 -10.64
CA LEU A 88 21.11 6.55 -11.33
C LEU A 88 22.55 6.81 -10.88
N ILE A 89 22.83 6.72 -9.58
CA ILE A 89 24.17 7.02 -9.04
C ILE A 89 25.05 5.77 -9.07
N PHE A 90 24.55 4.66 -8.50
CA PHE A 90 25.32 3.41 -8.45
C PHE A 90 25.23 2.57 -9.72
N LYS A 91 24.41 2.99 -10.70
CA LYS A 91 24.22 2.29 -11.98
C LYS A 91 23.85 0.81 -11.80
N ALA A 92 23.12 0.50 -10.73
CA ALA A 92 22.64 -0.85 -10.49
C ALA A 92 21.60 -1.23 -11.55
N ASP A 93 21.53 -2.53 -11.87
CA ASP A 93 20.48 -3.05 -12.76
C ASP A 93 19.10 -2.73 -12.18
N GLN A 94 18.25 -2.09 -13.00
CA GLN A 94 16.94 -1.61 -12.58
C GLN A 94 15.98 -2.74 -12.19
N GLY A 95 16.09 -3.90 -12.86
CA GLY A 95 15.25 -5.07 -12.58
C GLY A 95 15.62 -5.69 -11.24
N ILE A 96 16.91 -5.94 -11.02
CA ILE A 96 17.41 -6.51 -9.75
C ILE A 96 17.15 -5.54 -8.59
N SER A 97 17.44 -4.25 -8.79
CA SER A 97 17.22 -3.23 -7.77
C SER A 97 15.73 -3.06 -7.44
N GLY A 98 14.87 -3.12 -8.45
CA GLY A 98 13.41 -3.08 -8.28
C GLY A 98 12.90 -4.26 -7.44
N ILE A 99 13.31 -5.49 -7.79
CA ILE A 99 12.94 -6.68 -7.01
C ILE A 99 13.51 -6.60 -5.58
N GLY A 100 14.71 -6.04 -5.40
CA GLY A 100 15.28 -5.80 -4.08
C GLY A 100 14.42 -4.86 -3.22
N ILE A 101 13.92 -3.76 -3.79
CA ILE A 101 12.99 -2.85 -3.12
C ILE A 101 11.66 -3.55 -2.80
N PHE A 102 11.14 -4.37 -3.72
CA PHE A 102 9.93 -5.16 -3.49
C PHE A 102 10.09 -6.07 -2.25
N LEU A 103 11.14 -6.88 -2.23
CA LEU A 103 11.40 -7.83 -1.14
C LEU A 103 11.67 -7.12 0.19
N PHE A 104 12.37 -5.99 0.15
CA PHE A 104 12.57 -5.16 1.33
C PHE A 104 11.25 -4.63 1.88
N GLY A 105 10.40 -4.06 1.04
CA GLY A 105 9.09 -3.56 1.44
C GLY A 105 8.19 -4.66 2.01
N LEU A 106 8.14 -5.81 1.35
CA LEU A 106 7.38 -6.97 1.79
C LEU A 106 7.84 -7.46 3.17
N GLY A 107 9.14 -7.75 3.33
CA GLY A 107 9.66 -8.29 4.58
C GLY A 107 9.65 -7.27 5.71
N PHE A 108 10.03 -6.02 5.43
CA PHE A 108 10.12 -4.99 6.46
C PHE A 108 8.73 -4.56 6.97
N SER A 109 7.74 -4.42 6.09
CA SER A 109 6.37 -4.12 6.52
C SER A 109 5.80 -5.22 7.40
N GLU A 110 6.00 -6.49 7.04
CA GLU A 110 5.57 -7.65 7.85
C GLU A 110 6.24 -7.68 9.23
N LEU A 111 7.56 -7.46 9.28
CA LEU A 111 8.30 -7.40 10.55
C LEU A 111 7.79 -6.27 11.45
N LEU A 112 7.53 -5.09 10.89
CA LEU A 112 7.00 -3.95 11.63
C LEU A 112 5.58 -4.20 12.14
N PHE A 113 4.73 -4.84 11.33
CA PHE A 113 3.40 -5.30 11.75
C PHE A 113 3.49 -6.20 12.97
N LEU A 114 4.33 -7.24 12.92
CA LEU A 114 4.50 -8.18 14.03
C LEU A 114 5.05 -7.49 15.29
N ASN A 115 6.02 -6.58 15.13
CA ASN A 115 6.64 -5.90 16.26
C ASN A 115 5.70 -4.89 16.95
N LYS A 116 4.90 -4.14 16.18
CA LYS A 116 4.06 -3.05 16.71
C LYS A 116 2.64 -3.48 17.06
N LEU A 117 2.08 -4.42 16.30
CA LEU A 117 0.66 -4.80 16.39
C LEU A 117 0.46 -6.21 16.97
N GLY A 118 1.53 -7.01 17.07
CA GLY A 118 1.51 -8.38 17.57
C GLY A 118 1.03 -9.41 16.53
N PRO A 119 1.10 -10.71 16.85
CA PRO A 119 0.52 -11.76 16.01
C PRO A 119 -0.98 -11.51 15.82
N LEU A 120 -1.54 -11.92 14.68
CA LEU A 120 -2.98 -11.83 14.34
C LEU A 120 -3.86 -12.62 15.34
N GLY A 121 -4.02 -12.10 16.56
CA GLY A 121 -4.97 -12.57 17.57
C GLY A 121 -6.33 -11.93 17.38
N PRO A 122 -7.43 -12.56 17.82
CA PRO A 122 -8.78 -12.07 17.56
C PRO A 122 -8.98 -10.70 18.22
N SER A 123 -9.12 -9.71 17.34
CA SER A 123 -9.62 -8.35 17.53
C SER A 123 -10.18 -8.02 18.93
N HIS A 124 -9.42 -7.25 19.72
CA HIS A 124 -9.98 -6.52 20.88
C HIS A 124 -9.72 -5.01 20.87
N ARG A 125 -9.08 -4.46 19.81
CA ARG A 125 -8.87 -3.01 19.63
C ARG A 125 -9.48 -2.45 18.33
N LEU A 126 -10.28 -3.23 17.62
CA LEU A 126 -10.93 -2.80 16.36
C LEU A 126 -12.36 -2.27 16.54
N GLU A 127 -12.87 -2.21 17.77
CA GLU A 127 -14.27 -1.83 18.05
C GLU A 127 -14.49 -0.32 18.25
N LYS A 128 -13.42 0.50 18.36
CA LYS A 128 -13.54 1.92 18.72
C LYS A 128 -13.17 2.93 17.64
N GLN A 129 -13.31 2.56 16.36
CA GLN A 129 -13.36 3.53 15.26
C GLN A 129 -14.64 3.27 14.45
N ARG A 130 -15.77 3.57 15.08
CA ARG A 130 -17.08 3.63 14.41
C ARG A 130 -17.01 4.82 13.46
N PHE A 131 -16.62 4.58 12.21
CA PHE A 131 -16.62 5.57 11.14
C PHE A 131 -18.06 6.10 10.99
N HIS A 132 -18.32 7.26 11.60
CA HIS A 132 -19.64 7.88 11.65
C HIS A 132 -19.90 8.64 10.35
N PHE A 133 -20.43 7.90 9.38
CA PHE A 133 -21.49 8.23 8.44
C PHE A 133 -21.90 9.73 8.32
N LEU A 134 -21.36 10.43 7.31
CA LEU A 134 -22.06 11.54 6.64
C LEU A 134 -21.77 11.52 5.13
N GLY A 135 -22.83 11.31 4.34
CA GLY A 135 -22.86 10.83 2.96
C GLY A 135 -22.33 11.73 1.83
N ILE A 136 -21.34 12.58 2.11
CA ILE A 136 -20.55 13.28 1.09
C ILE A 136 -19.05 13.09 1.35
N PHE A 137 -18.68 12.83 2.61
CA PHE A 137 -17.33 12.37 3.00
C PHE A 137 -17.16 10.86 2.90
N HIS A 138 -18.19 10.08 2.56
CA HIS A 138 -18.06 8.64 2.35
C HIS A 138 -17.20 8.33 1.12
N THR A 139 -17.30 9.14 0.07
CA THR A 139 -16.36 9.09 -1.07
C THR A 139 -14.95 9.44 -0.62
N LEU A 140 -14.78 10.25 0.44
CA LEU A 140 -13.50 10.76 0.97
C LEU A 140 -12.89 9.88 2.09
N GLU A 141 -13.68 9.08 2.81
CA GLU A 141 -13.24 8.00 3.69
C GLU A 141 -12.95 6.74 2.89
N ILE A 142 -13.74 6.46 1.86
CA ILE A 142 -13.32 5.57 0.77
C ILE A 142 -12.09 6.19 0.13
N PHE A 143 -11.99 7.50 -0.16
CA PHE A 143 -10.75 8.12 -0.64
C PHE A 143 -9.61 8.05 0.37
N CYS A 144 -9.86 7.97 1.67
CA CYS A 144 -8.83 7.91 2.72
C CYS A 144 -8.36 6.48 2.96
N LEU A 145 -9.24 5.49 2.82
CA LEU A 145 -8.92 4.06 2.73
C LEU A 145 -8.37 3.70 1.34
N THR A 146 -8.80 4.40 0.30
CA THR A 146 -8.29 4.42 -1.09
C THR A 146 -7.06 5.29 -1.20
N ILE A 147 -6.68 6.07 -0.18
CA ILE A 147 -5.36 6.67 -0.04
C ILE A 147 -4.43 5.79 0.81
N LEU A 148 -4.99 5.10 1.81
CA LEU A 148 -4.41 3.87 2.34
C LEU A 148 -4.23 2.80 1.22
N SER A 149 -4.91 3.00 0.09
CA SER A 149 -4.68 2.39 -1.22
C SER A 149 -4.23 3.34 -2.35
N LEU A 150 -3.81 4.61 -2.14
CA LEU A 150 -3.28 5.44 -3.27
C LEU A 150 -1.82 5.11 -3.52
N PHE A 151 -1.25 4.36 -2.58
CA PHE A 151 0.04 3.71 -2.63
C PHE A 151 -0.14 2.28 -2.07
N ILE A 152 -1.16 1.50 -2.53
CA ILE A 152 -1.16 0.00 -2.51
C ILE A 152 -0.89 -0.53 -3.90
#